data_AF-A0A7J4TT50-F1
#
_entry.id   AF-A0A7J4TT50-F1
#
_cell.length_a   1.000
_cell.length_b   1.000
_cell.length_c   1.000
_cell.angle_alpha   90.00
_cell.angle_beta   90.00
_cell.angle_gamma   90.00
#
_symmetry.space_group_name_H-M   'P 1'
#
loop_
_entity.id
_entity.type
_entity.pdbx_description
1 polymer ?
#
loop_
_entity_poly.entity_id
_entity_poly.type
_entity_poly.pdbx_seq_one_letter_code
_entity_poly.pdbx_strand_id
1 'polypeptide(L)'
;MSEHVELTNPVDLSVGGMSGHIFRRGIHVGMAVIPFVFFEWGQTIADTIGVEVPQVVSIIILAILAAEGIRLKLGITIFGQREYEAKQVSALAWGAFGVGVVFLLAPTEAYAWPLILSLAFGDPFMGELRRRGTETRSVVIYSCLFISAIWVACWHFFATPLWLAVIFGPLCVASEWPRLRYIDDNATMTLIPLG
;
A
#
# COMPACT_ATOMS: atom_id res chain seq x y z
N MET A 1 10.44 -19.99 -18.27
CA MET A 1 9.59 -18.80 -18.47
C MET A 1 10.20 -17.70 -17.62
N SER A 2 10.56 -16.56 -18.20
CA SER A 2 11.15 -15.46 -17.43
C SER A 2 10.17 -14.99 -16.35
N GLU A 3 10.61 -14.99 -15.08
CA GLU A 3 9.79 -14.57 -13.93
C GLU A 3 9.51 -13.07 -13.89
N HIS A 4 10.11 -12.30 -14.81
CA HIS A 4 9.97 -10.85 -14.88
C HIS A 4 8.80 -10.43 -15.77
N VAL A 5 7.84 -9.73 -15.16
CA VAL A 5 6.75 -9.04 -15.87
C VAL A 5 7.32 -7.86 -16.66
N GLU A 6 6.93 -7.74 -17.93
CA GLU A 6 7.35 -6.69 -18.86
C GLU A 6 6.76 -5.32 -18.45
N LEU A 7 7.56 -4.26 -18.54
CA LEU A 7 7.17 -2.89 -18.18
C LEU A 7 6.19 -2.35 -19.24
N THR A 8 4.91 -2.60 -19.00
CA THR A 8 3.80 -2.07 -19.79
C THR A 8 3.22 -0.85 -19.08
N ASN A 9 2.77 0.14 -19.87
CA ASN A 9 2.22 1.37 -19.32
C ASN A 9 0.98 1.07 -18.47
N PRO A 10 0.95 1.44 -17.18
CA PRO A 10 -0.17 1.11 -16.29
C PRO A 10 -1.51 1.67 -16.75
N VAL A 11 -1.50 2.77 -17.51
CA VAL A 11 -2.72 3.38 -18.05
C VAL A 11 -3.39 2.45 -19.05
N ASP A 12 -2.60 1.83 -19.92
CA ASP A 12 -3.11 1.00 -21.02
C ASP A 12 -3.65 -0.34 -20.51
N LEU A 13 -3.14 -0.79 -19.36
CA LEU A 13 -3.61 -2.01 -18.70
C LEU A 13 -4.78 -1.80 -17.76
N SER A 14 -5.09 -0.56 -17.37
CA SER A 14 -6.13 -0.27 -16.38
C SER A 14 -7.50 -0.26 -17.03
N VAL A 15 -8.46 -0.96 -16.43
CA VAL A 15 -9.87 -0.83 -16.79
C VAL A 15 -10.30 0.62 -16.57
N GLY A 16 -10.70 1.28 -17.66
CA GLY A 16 -11.02 2.71 -17.67
C GLY A 16 -9.87 3.64 -18.07
N GLY A 17 -8.74 3.10 -18.55
CA GLY A 17 -7.62 3.87 -19.10
C GLY A 17 -7.06 4.90 -18.11
N MET A 18 -6.93 6.15 -18.56
CA MET A 18 -6.42 7.24 -17.71
C MET A 18 -7.33 7.52 -16.50
N SER A 19 -8.65 7.47 -16.67
CA SER A 19 -9.59 7.69 -15.58
C SER A 19 -9.48 6.59 -14.51
N GLY A 20 -9.34 5.33 -14.95
CA GLY A 20 -9.10 4.20 -14.05
C GLY A 20 -7.76 4.33 -13.31
N HIS A 21 -6.71 4.76 -14.02
CA HIS A 21 -5.41 5.04 -13.43
C HIS A 21 -5.46 6.14 -12.36
N ILE A 22 -6.13 7.28 -12.66
CA ILE A 22 -6.31 8.37 -11.70
C ILE A 22 -7.09 7.90 -10.48
N PHE A 23 -8.17 7.13 -10.69
CA PHE A 23 -8.97 6.56 -9.60
C PHE A 23 -8.14 5.66 -8.68
N ARG A 24 -7.33 4.75 -9.24
CA ARG A 24 -6.40 3.91 -8.46
C ARG A 24 -5.43 4.76 -7.64
N ARG A 25 -4.87 5.82 -8.24
CA ARG A 25 -3.96 6.74 -7.54
C ARG A 25 -4.68 7.50 -6.42
N GLY A 26 -5.93 7.89 -6.65
CA GLY A 26 -6.80 8.49 -5.63
C GLY A 26 -7.04 7.54 -4.46
N ILE A 27 -7.32 6.26 -4.70
CA ILE A 27 -7.45 5.25 -3.64
C ILE A 27 -6.15 5.17 -2.84
N HIS A 28 -5.00 5.07 -3.50
CA HIS A 28 -3.72 4.98 -2.80
C HIS A 28 -3.47 6.17 -1.88
N VAL A 29 -3.61 7.39 -2.40
CA VAL A 29 -3.44 8.63 -1.63
C VAL A 29 -4.48 8.70 -0.50
N GLY A 30 -5.71 8.25 -0.75
CA GLY A 30 -6.77 8.18 0.25
C GLY A 30 -6.45 7.25 1.43
N MET A 31 -5.57 6.25 1.24
CA MET A 31 -5.15 5.37 2.34
C MET A 31 -4.44 6.15 3.48
N ALA A 32 -3.93 7.35 3.21
CA ALA A 32 -3.34 8.22 4.24
C ALA A 32 -4.34 8.63 5.35
N VAL A 33 -5.65 8.50 5.10
CA VAL A 33 -6.70 8.76 6.10
C VAL A 33 -6.93 7.56 7.03
N ILE A 34 -6.53 6.35 6.64
CA ILE A 34 -6.83 5.13 7.39
C ILE A 34 -6.19 5.13 8.79
N PRO A 35 -4.92 5.55 9.00
CA PRO A 35 -4.33 5.65 10.34
C PRO A 35 -5.15 6.56 11.26
N PHE A 36 -5.60 7.71 10.75
CA PHE A 36 -6.46 8.62 11.50
C PHE A 36 -7.75 7.94 11.96
N VAL A 37 -8.46 7.25 11.06
CA VAL A 37 -9.68 6.52 11.40
C VAL A 37 -9.40 5.43 12.46
N PHE A 38 -8.28 4.71 12.33
CA PHE A 38 -7.90 3.67 13.26
C PHE A 38 -7.63 4.22 14.68
N PHE A 39 -6.82 5.27 14.81
CA PHE A 39 -6.43 5.81 16.12
C PHE A 39 -7.54 6.63 16.78
N GLU A 40 -8.31 7.40 16.00
CA GLU A 40 -9.35 8.27 16.55
C GLU A 40 -10.68 7.54 16.77
N TRP A 41 -11.08 6.67 15.83
CA TRP A 41 -12.40 6.04 15.82
C TRP A 41 -12.37 4.53 16.01
N GLY A 42 -11.19 3.90 16.04
CA GLY A 42 -11.06 2.45 16.18
C GLY A 42 -11.79 1.91 17.41
N GLN A 43 -11.60 2.54 18.57
CA GLN A 43 -12.29 2.13 19.81
C GLN A 43 -13.80 2.31 19.72
N THR A 44 -14.28 3.46 19.22
CA THR A 44 -15.72 3.72 19.06
C THR A 44 -16.38 2.71 18.12
N ILE A 45 -15.71 2.35 17.02
CA ILE A 45 -16.20 1.33 16.09
C ILE A 45 -16.25 -0.04 16.77
N ALA A 46 -15.20 -0.40 17.51
CA ALA A 46 -15.09 -1.66 18.23
C ALA A 46 -16.21 -1.81 19.28
N ASP A 47 -16.42 -0.77 20.09
CA ASP A 47 -17.47 -0.71 21.10
C ASP A 47 -18.88 -0.85 20.48
N THR A 48 -19.11 -0.22 19.31
CA THR A 48 -20.40 -0.24 18.61
C THR A 48 -20.82 -1.64 18.21
N ILE A 49 -19.86 -2.50 17.85
CA ILE A 49 -20.12 -3.89 17.43
C ILE A 49 -19.79 -4.93 18.51
N GLY A 50 -19.36 -4.48 19.71
CA GLY A 50 -19.10 -5.33 20.87
C GLY A 50 -17.86 -6.23 20.72
N VAL A 51 -16.81 -5.74 20.07
CA VAL A 51 -15.55 -6.46 19.85
C VAL A 51 -14.35 -5.59 20.22
N GLU A 52 -13.15 -6.18 20.24
CA GLU A 52 -11.90 -5.45 20.44
C GLU A 52 -11.37 -4.86 19.13
N VAL A 53 -10.60 -3.76 19.20
CA VAL A 53 -10.05 -3.08 18.00
C VAL A 53 -9.30 -4.03 17.05
N PRO A 54 -8.41 -4.94 17.52
CA PRO A 54 -7.77 -5.91 16.61
C PRO A 54 -8.76 -6.87 15.94
N GLN A 55 -9.89 -7.18 16.59
CA GLN A 55 -10.94 -8.00 16.00
C GLN A 55 -11.67 -7.25 14.89
N VAL A 56 -11.91 -5.94 15.04
CA VAL A 56 -12.43 -5.07 13.95
C VAL A 56 -11.52 -5.17 12.73
N VAL A 57 -10.21 -4.94 12.92
CA VAL A 57 -9.23 -5.02 11.82
C VAL A 57 -9.23 -6.40 11.18
N SER A 58 -9.24 -7.47 11.99
CA SER A 58 -9.27 -8.86 11.50
C SER A 58 -10.53 -9.15 10.68
N ILE A 59 -11.70 -8.66 11.12
CA ILE A 59 -12.97 -8.79 10.39
C ILE A 59 -12.89 -8.07 9.05
N ILE A 60 -12.35 -6.85 9.01
CA ILE A 60 -12.17 -6.09 7.77
C ILE A 60 -11.25 -6.84 6.79
N ILE A 61 -10.10 -7.34 7.26
CA ILE A 61 -9.17 -8.13 6.44
C ILE A 61 -9.88 -9.36 5.87
N LEU A 62 -10.57 -10.14 6.71
CA LEU A 62 -11.26 -11.34 6.28
C LEU A 62 -12.40 -11.03 5.29
N ALA A 63 -13.12 -9.92 5.47
CA ALA A 63 -14.15 -9.47 4.55
C ALA A 63 -13.55 -9.11 3.17
N ILE A 64 -12.41 -8.41 3.16
CA ILE A 64 -11.69 -8.06 1.92
C ILE A 64 -11.19 -9.31 1.21
N LEU A 65 -10.59 -10.25 1.94
CA LEU A 65 -10.11 -11.52 1.36
C LEU A 65 -11.27 -12.37 0.82
N ALA A 66 -12.42 -12.39 1.51
CA ALA A 66 -13.62 -13.08 1.04
C ALA A 66 -14.18 -12.43 -0.24
N ALA A 67 -14.30 -11.09 -0.27
CA ALA A 67 -14.74 -10.34 -1.44
C ALA A 67 -13.79 -10.56 -2.63
N GLU A 68 -12.48 -10.57 -2.37
CA GLU A 68 -11.45 -10.84 -3.37
C GLU A 68 -11.53 -12.28 -3.91
N GLY A 69 -11.77 -13.26 -3.04
CA GLY A 69 -12.01 -14.65 -3.44
C GLY A 69 -13.24 -14.80 -4.34
N ILE A 70 -14.33 -14.07 -4.05
CA ILE A 70 -15.52 -14.01 -4.90
C ILE A 70 -15.18 -13.38 -6.25
N ARG A 71 -14.49 -12.23 -6.25
CA ARG A 71 -14.08 -11.53 -7.47
C ARG A 71 -13.25 -12.44 -8.39
N LEU A 72 -12.28 -13.16 -7.82
CA LEU A 72 -11.44 -14.12 -8.54
C LEU A 72 -12.23 -15.29 -9.09
N LYS A 73 -13.19 -15.82 -8.32
CA LYS A 73 -14.07 -16.90 -8.79
C LYS A 73 -14.92 -16.46 -9.99
N LEU A 74 -15.34 -15.18 -10.01
CA LEU A 74 -16.08 -14.59 -11.13
C LEU A 74 -15.18 -14.20 -12.31
N GLY A 75 -13.86 -14.10 -12.11
CA GLY A 75 -12.91 -13.73 -13.16
C GLY A 75 -13.07 -12.30 -13.66
N ILE A 76 -13.56 -11.39 -12.80
CA ILE A 76 -13.87 -10.00 -13.17
C ILE A 76 -12.82 -9.02 -12.65
N THR A 77 -12.65 -7.91 -13.36
CA THR A 77 -11.94 -6.71 -12.89
C THR A 77 -12.92 -5.59 -12.62
N ILE A 78 -12.60 -4.72 -11.66
CA ILE A 78 -13.36 -3.49 -11.39
C ILE A 78 -12.62 -2.26 -11.96
N PHE A 79 -13.31 -1.13 -12.02
CA PHE A 79 -12.74 0.12 -12.50
C PHE A 79 -11.45 0.50 -11.73
N GLY A 80 -10.38 0.81 -12.46
CA GLY A 80 -9.05 1.10 -11.89
C GLY A 80 -8.15 -0.11 -11.63
N GLN A 81 -8.68 -1.34 -11.70
CA GLN A 81 -7.86 -2.56 -11.71
C GLN A 81 -7.23 -2.81 -13.07
N ARG A 82 -6.15 -3.58 -13.10
CA ARG A 82 -5.49 -4.01 -14.35
C ARG A 82 -6.16 -5.28 -14.90
N GLU A 83 -6.20 -5.44 -16.21
CA GLU A 83 -6.87 -6.59 -16.85
C GLU A 83 -6.42 -7.96 -16.32
N TYR A 84 -5.12 -8.12 -16.05
CA TYR A 84 -4.58 -9.38 -15.53
C TYR A 84 -5.05 -9.69 -14.09
N GLU A 85 -5.52 -8.69 -13.33
CA GLU A 85 -6.01 -8.88 -11.97
C GLU A 85 -7.30 -9.72 -11.95
N ALA A 86 -7.98 -9.92 -13.09
CA ALA A 86 -9.09 -10.88 -13.21
C ALA A 86 -8.73 -12.30 -12.73
N LYS A 87 -7.44 -12.67 -12.78
CA LYS A 87 -6.94 -14.04 -12.51
C LYS A 87 -6.01 -14.14 -11.31
N GLN A 88 -5.71 -13.04 -10.62
CA GLN A 88 -4.82 -13.01 -9.45
C GLN A 88 -5.25 -11.96 -8.43
N VAL A 89 -4.80 -12.12 -7.18
CA VAL A 89 -5.11 -11.17 -6.11
C VAL A 89 -4.70 -9.76 -6.54
N SER A 90 -5.62 -8.82 -6.40
CA SER A 90 -5.49 -7.44 -6.85
C SER A 90 -4.56 -6.65 -5.94
N ALA A 91 -3.92 -5.61 -6.52
CA ALA A 91 -3.10 -4.67 -5.77
C ALA A 91 -3.86 -4.01 -4.61
N LEU A 92 -5.17 -3.80 -4.79
CA LEU A 92 -6.05 -3.24 -3.76
C LEU A 92 -6.20 -4.19 -2.57
N ALA A 93 -6.46 -5.47 -2.82
CA ALA A 93 -6.58 -6.48 -1.76
C ALA A 93 -5.24 -6.66 -1.02
N TRP A 94 -4.12 -6.68 -1.75
CA TRP A 94 -2.78 -6.74 -1.16
C TRP A 94 -2.44 -5.52 -0.32
N GLY A 95 -2.75 -4.31 -0.79
CA GLY A 95 -2.56 -3.08 -0.03
C GLY A 95 -3.39 -3.05 1.25
N ALA A 96 -4.67 -3.42 1.16
CA ALA A 96 -5.54 -3.47 2.33
C ALA A 96 -5.10 -4.53 3.35
N PHE A 97 -4.65 -5.70 2.87
CA PHE A 97 -4.06 -6.73 3.73
C PHE A 97 -2.81 -6.20 4.44
N GLY A 98 -1.88 -5.59 3.70
CA GLY A 98 -0.65 -5.01 4.27
C GLY A 98 -0.93 -3.95 5.34
N VAL A 99 -1.82 -3.00 5.05
CA VAL A 99 -2.28 -1.98 6.02
C VAL A 99 -2.92 -2.62 7.25
N GLY A 100 -3.77 -3.63 7.07
CA GLY A 100 -4.38 -4.36 8.17
C GLY A 100 -3.33 -5.06 9.06
N VAL A 101 -2.33 -5.69 8.45
CA VAL A 101 -1.23 -6.34 9.18
C VAL A 101 -0.39 -5.30 9.96
N VAL A 102 -0.16 -4.10 9.41
CA VAL A 102 0.49 -3.01 10.15
C VAL A 102 -0.28 -2.70 11.44
N PHE A 103 -1.60 -2.57 11.39
CA PHE A 103 -2.40 -2.33 12.60
C PHE A 103 -2.42 -3.51 13.57
N LEU A 104 -2.29 -4.75 13.09
CA LEU A 104 -2.26 -5.91 13.99
C LEU A 104 -0.90 -6.11 14.68
N LEU A 105 0.20 -5.81 13.98
CA LEU A 105 1.56 -6.10 14.47
C LEU A 105 2.26 -4.88 15.08
N ALA A 106 1.94 -3.68 14.62
CA ALA A 106 2.52 -2.43 15.11
C ALA A 106 1.44 -1.35 15.35
N PRO A 107 0.46 -1.58 16.25
CA PRO A 107 -0.66 -0.67 16.56
C PRO A 107 -0.25 0.60 17.32
N THR A 108 0.88 1.22 16.97
CA THR A 108 1.37 2.45 17.60
C THR A 108 1.54 3.51 16.53
N GLU A 109 1.12 4.74 16.83
CA GLU A 109 1.22 5.87 15.90
C GLU A 109 2.62 6.03 15.30
N ALA A 110 3.65 5.92 16.15
CA ALA A 110 5.06 6.03 15.79
C ALA A 110 5.50 5.08 14.66
N TYR A 111 4.79 3.96 14.42
CA TYR A 111 5.12 2.99 13.38
C TYR A 111 4.05 2.89 12.30
N ALA A 112 2.76 2.87 12.67
CA ALA A 112 1.67 2.70 11.71
C ALA A 112 1.58 3.87 10.72
N TRP A 113 1.72 5.12 11.21
CA TRP A 113 1.69 6.31 10.35
C TRP A 113 2.78 6.29 9.27
N PRO A 114 4.09 6.24 9.60
CA PRO A 114 5.11 6.29 8.57
C PRO A 114 5.04 5.12 7.58
N LEU A 115 4.66 3.91 8.03
CA LEU A 115 4.50 2.75 7.13
C LEU A 115 3.36 2.95 6.14
N ILE A 116 2.18 3.34 6.62
CA ILE A 116 1.00 3.50 5.77
C ILE A 116 1.15 4.71 4.85
N LEU A 117 1.73 5.82 5.32
CA LEU A 117 2.03 6.98 4.48
C LEU A 117 3.10 6.66 3.40
N SER A 118 4.09 5.84 3.73
CA SER A 118 5.09 5.38 2.75
C SER A 118 4.44 4.57 1.62
N LEU A 119 3.47 3.71 1.93
CA LEU A 119 2.69 3.01 0.90
C LEU A 119 1.76 3.98 0.14
N ALA A 120 0.99 4.80 0.86
CA ALA A 120 -0.05 5.67 0.32
C ALA A 120 0.51 6.70 -0.67
N PHE A 121 1.68 7.27 -0.38
CA PHE A 121 2.31 8.28 -1.20
C PHE A 121 3.51 7.76 -2.01
N GLY A 122 4.31 6.87 -1.43
CA GLY A 122 5.54 6.38 -2.05
C GLY A 122 5.29 5.58 -3.32
N ASP A 123 4.34 4.63 -3.32
CA ASP A 123 4.01 3.85 -4.53
C ASP A 123 3.51 4.75 -5.68
N PRO A 124 2.50 5.63 -5.49
CA PRO A 124 2.09 6.59 -6.51
C PRO A 124 3.24 7.44 -7.05
N PHE A 125 4.12 7.92 -6.16
CA PHE A 125 5.26 8.75 -6.52
C PHE A 125 6.26 7.99 -7.39
N MET A 126 6.68 6.79 -6.97
CA MET A 126 7.57 5.91 -7.74
C MET A 126 6.98 5.57 -9.10
N GLY A 127 5.71 5.17 -9.13
CA GLY A 127 5.00 4.84 -10.36
C GLY A 127 4.88 6.01 -11.34
N GLU A 128 4.67 7.23 -10.83
CA GLU A 128 4.58 8.44 -11.67
C GLU A 128 5.92 8.86 -12.24
N LEU A 129 7.00 8.78 -11.45
CA LEU A 129 8.35 9.06 -11.94
C LEU A 129 8.73 8.11 -13.09
N ARG A 130 8.45 6.81 -12.94
CA ARG A 130 8.67 5.80 -13.98
C ARG A 130 7.84 6.08 -15.23
N ARG A 131 6.56 6.43 -15.07
CA ARG A 131 5.66 6.76 -16.19
C ARG A 131 6.15 7.97 -17.00
N ARG A 132 6.80 8.93 -16.35
CA ARG A 132 7.40 10.11 -17.01
C ARG A 132 8.75 9.83 -17.68
N GLY A 133 9.21 8.58 -17.69
CA GLY A 133 10.49 8.20 -18.30
C GLY A 133 11.71 8.59 -17.46
N THR A 134 11.54 8.80 -16.15
CA THR A 134 12.65 9.09 -15.24
C THR A 134 13.57 7.87 -15.16
N GLU A 135 14.89 8.07 -15.27
CA GLU A 135 15.89 7.01 -15.15
C GLU A 135 15.78 6.28 -13.81
N THR A 136 15.94 4.95 -13.79
CA THR A 136 15.87 4.10 -12.60
C THR A 136 16.69 4.64 -11.42
N ARG A 137 17.92 5.10 -11.65
CA ARG A 137 18.77 5.67 -10.60
C ARG A 137 18.12 6.89 -9.95
N SER A 138 17.56 7.77 -10.77
CA SER A 138 16.87 8.98 -10.31
C SER A 138 15.56 8.63 -9.59
N VAL A 139 14.80 7.64 -10.07
CA VAL A 139 13.61 7.13 -9.37
C VAL A 139 13.96 6.68 -7.96
N VAL A 140 15.02 5.88 -7.81
CA VAL A 140 15.47 5.38 -6.50
C VAL A 140 15.85 6.54 -5.58
N ILE A 141 16.69 7.48 -6.05
CA ILE A 141 17.15 8.60 -5.23
C ILE A 141 15.98 9.48 -4.78
N TYR A 142 15.12 9.90 -5.71
CA TYR A 142 14.00 10.77 -5.40
C TYR A 142 13.00 10.11 -4.45
N SER A 143 12.77 8.80 -4.62
CA SER A 143 11.81 8.07 -3.78
C SER A 143 12.37 7.80 -2.39
N CYS A 144 13.67 7.51 -2.26
CA CYS A 144 14.32 7.42 -0.95
C CYS A 144 14.21 8.76 -0.21
N LEU A 145 14.52 9.88 -0.87
CA LEU A 145 14.42 11.22 -0.27
C LEU A 145 12.97 11.55 0.14
N PHE A 146 12.01 11.25 -0.73
CA PHE A 146 10.60 11.51 -0.48
C PHE A 146 10.06 10.68 0.70
N ILE A 147 10.35 9.38 0.73
CA ILE A 147 9.94 8.51 1.83
C ILE A 147 10.66 8.90 3.12
N SER A 148 11.96 9.17 3.11
CA SER A 148 12.66 9.66 4.30
C SER A 148 12.05 10.96 4.83
N ALA A 149 11.57 11.87 3.97
CA ALA A 149 10.87 13.08 4.39
C ALA A 149 9.53 12.77 5.10
N ILE A 150 8.78 11.75 4.65
CA ILE A 150 7.58 11.26 5.34
C ILE A 150 7.94 10.80 6.75
N TRP A 151 9.01 10.00 6.90
CA TRP A 151 9.44 9.51 8.21
C TRP A 151 9.92 10.64 9.14
N VAL A 152 10.61 11.65 8.61
CA VAL A 152 10.98 12.85 9.37
C VAL A 152 9.75 13.64 9.82
N ALA A 153 8.73 13.76 8.96
CA ALA A 153 7.47 14.38 9.35
C ALA A 153 6.79 13.58 10.48
N CYS A 154 6.75 12.24 10.38
CA CYS A 154 6.19 11.39 11.42
C CYS A 154 7.00 11.44 12.74
N TRP A 155 8.32 11.67 12.69
CA TRP A 155 9.09 11.94 13.91
C TRP A 155 8.56 13.17 14.65
N HIS A 156 8.21 14.23 13.93
CA HIS A 156 7.67 15.46 14.52
C HIS A 156 6.24 15.30 15.04
N PHE A 157 5.36 14.63 14.29
CA PHE A 157 3.93 14.54 14.63
C PHE A 157 3.54 13.34 15.50
N PHE A 158 4.25 12.21 15.37
CA PHE A 158 3.86 10.92 15.96
C PHE A 158 4.97 10.26 16.78
N ALA A 159 6.03 11.02 17.10
CA ALA A 159 7.19 10.57 17.87
C ALA A 159 7.91 9.33 17.28
N THR A 160 7.83 9.12 15.95
CA THR A 160 8.60 8.08 15.26
C THR A 160 10.10 8.24 15.52
N PRO A 161 10.84 7.20 15.93
CA PRO A 161 12.28 7.30 16.14
C PRO A 161 13.01 7.76 14.87
N LEU A 162 13.69 8.92 14.94
CA LEU A 162 14.26 9.60 13.77
C LEU A 162 15.27 8.74 12.97
N TRP A 163 16.01 7.86 13.65
CA TRP A 163 16.98 6.98 12.99
C TRP A 163 16.34 6.02 11.99
N LEU A 164 15.05 5.70 12.15
CA LEU A 164 14.30 4.86 11.20
C LEU A 164 14.16 5.54 9.83
N ALA A 165 14.12 6.87 9.76
CA ALA A 165 14.01 7.60 8.49
C ALA A 165 15.19 7.30 7.54
N VAL A 166 16.36 6.97 8.08
CA VAL A 166 17.57 6.62 7.31
C VAL A 166 17.48 5.20 6.72
N ILE A 167 16.82 4.28 7.43
CA ILE A 167 16.77 2.86 7.07
C ILE A 167 15.54 2.56 6.21
N PHE A 168 14.37 3.07 6.61
CA PHE A 168 13.11 2.69 6.01
C PHE A 168 12.82 3.40 4.70
N GLY A 169 13.41 4.58 4.44
CA GLY A 169 13.39 5.21 3.12
C GLY A 169 13.94 4.27 2.03
N PRO A 170 15.21 3.85 2.14
CA PRO A 170 15.79 2.83 1.24
C PRO A 170 15.06 1.48 1.27
N LEU A 171 14.63 1.00 2.44
CA LEU A 171 13.97 -0.30 2.56
C LEU A 171 12.62 -0.35 1.83
N CYS A 172 11.78 0.68 1.95
CA CYS A 172 10.51 0.76 1.25
C CYS A 172 10.71 0.83 -0.28
N VAL A 173 11.71 1.55 -0.77
CA VAL A 173 12.05 1.56 -2.21
C VAL A 173 12.57 0.19 -2.66
N ALA A 174 13.43 -0.45 -1.87
CA ALA A 174 13.95 -1.78 -2.17
C ALA A 174 12.85 -2.85 -2.16
N SER A 175 11.80 -2.65 -1.36
CA SER A 175 10.64 -3.54 -1.28
C SER A 175 9.82 -3.60 -2.58
N GLU A 176 9.99 -2.65 -3.49
CA GLU A 176 9.38 -2.63 -4.83
C GLU A 176 10.18 -3.47 -5.86
N TRP A 177 11.43 -3.84 -5.56
CA TRP A 177 12.27 -4.64 -6.46
C TRP A 177 11.86 -6.11 -6.64
N PRO A 178 11.44 -6.85 -5.59
CA PRO A 178 11.00 -8.23 -5.77
C PRO A 178 9.70 -8.26 -6.59
N ARG A 179 9.83 -8.52 -7.89
CA ARG A 179 8.68 -8.76 -8.78
C ARG A 179 8.16 -10.16 -8.58
N LEU A 180 7.43 -10.36 -7.48
CA LEU A 180 6.83 -11.64 -7.15
C LEU A 180 5.56 -11.83 -7.98
N ARG A 181 5.43 -13.00 -8.62
CA ARG A 181 4.27 -13.31 -9.46
C ARG A 181 2.94 -13.26 -8.70
N TYR A 182 2.96 -13.57 -7.41
CA TYR A 182 1.76 -13.75 -6.59
C TYR A 182 1.56 -12.70 -5.50
N ILE A 183 2.58 -11.89 -5.20
CA ILE A 183 2.53 -10.87 -4.15
C ILE A 183 2.80 -9.52 -4.81
N ASP A 184 1.88 -8.58 -4.59
CA ASP A 184 1.97 -7.23 -5.12
C ASP A 184 2.91 -6.35 -4.27
N ASP A 185 3.51 -5.35 -4.91
CA ASP A 185 4.44 -4.40 -4.29
C ASP A 185 3.79 -3.59 -3.15
N ASN A 186 2.47 -3.40 -3.18
CA ASN A 186 1.74 -2.79 -2.07
C ASN A 186 1.90 -3.57 -0.76
N ALA A 187 1.87 -4.90 -0.84
CA ALA A 187 2.06 -5.74 0.34
C ALA A 187 3.53 -5.71 0.78
N THR A 188 4.49 -5.84 -0.13
CA THR A 188 5.91 -5.88 0.24
C THR A 188 6.38 -4.56 0.87
N MET A 189 5.90 -3.42 0.38
CA MET A 189 6.22 -2.09 0.93
C MET A 189 5.75 -1.88 2.38
N THR A 190 4.85 -2.71 2.90
CA THR A 190 4.40 -2.67 4.29
C THR A 190 4.94 -3.85 5.10
N LEU A 191 4.92 -5.05 4.54
CA LEU A 191 5.27 -6.28 5.24
C LEU A 191 6.78 -6.45 5.48
N ILE A 192 7.63 -6.10 4.51
CA ILE A 192 9.10 -6.21 4.67
C ILE A 192 9.59 -5.28 5.80
N PRO A 193 9.11 -4.03 5.90
CA PRO A 193 9.38 -3.18 7.06
C PRO A 193 8.96 -3.75 8.43
N LEU A 194 8.02 -4.70 8.50
CA LEU A 194 7.52 -5.24 9.76
C LEU A 194 8.35 -6.40 10.33
N GLY A 195 9.20 -7.07 9.53
CA GLY A 195 9.98 -8.24 9.97
C GLY A 195 10.97 -8.77 8.95
#